data_AF-A0A524MZH9-F1
#
_entry.id   AF-A0A524MZH9-F1
#
_cell.length_a   1.000
_cell.length_b   1.000
_cell.length_c   1.000
_cell.angle_alpha   90.00
_cell.angle_beta   90.00
_cell.angle_gamma   90.00
#
_symmetry.space_group_name_H-M   'P 1'
#
loop_
_entity.id
_entity.type
_entity.pdbx_description
1 polymer ?
#
loop_
_entity_poly.entity_id
_entity_poly.type
_entity_poly.pdbx_seq_one_letter_code
_entity_poly.pdbx_strand_id
1 'polypeptide(L)'
;MDFDSHLAALLDENIEYFYDKGYLNQLWMTWSKQRKESNLVSFRDFVFGTLNGSILSLYSSYNGKRATELESSEYEELRRLLITRYEGLERELQRFQSKNG
;
A
#
# COMPACT_ATOMS: atom_id res chain seq x y z
N MET A 1 -21.70 -2.41 -13.58
CA MET A 1 -20.73 -1.37 -13.17
C MET A 1 -19.61 -1.49 -14.16
N ASP A 2 -19.45 -0.53 -15.06
CA ASP A 2 -18.28 -0.54 -15.96
C ASP A 2 -17.07 -0.30 -15.08
N PHE A 3 -16.26 -1.34 -14.95
CA PHE A 3 -15.04 -1.31 -14.19
C PHE A 3 -14.02 -0.48 -14.95
N ASP A 4 -13.54 0.60 -14.36
CA ASP A 4 -12.50 1.42 -14.97
C ASP A 4 -11.18 0.63 -14.99
N SER A 5 -10.96 -0.06 -16.12
CA SER A 5 -9.78 -0.90 -16.35
C SER A 5 -8.47 -0.10 -16.28
N HIS A 6 -8.50 1.20 -16.53
CA HIS A 6 -7.31 2.04 -16.48
C HIS A 6 -6.92 2.35 -15.03
N LEU A 7 -7.89 2.73 -14.20
CA LEU A 7 -7.67 2.92 -12.77
C LEU A 7 -7.15 1.63 -12.12
N ALA A 8 -7.72 0.48 -12.47
CA ALA A 8 -7.26 -0.80 -11.95
C ALA A 8 -5.81 -1.11 -12.31
N ALA A 9 -5.40 -0.86 -13.56
CA ALA A 9 -4.01 -1.03 -13.98
C ALA A 9 -3.05 -0.12 -13.22
N LEU A 10 -3.41 1.16 -13.00
CA LEU A 10 -2.60 2.09 -12.22
C LEU A 10 -2.44 1.64 -10.75
N LEU A 11 -3.51 1.08 -10.16
CA LEU A 11 -3.46 0.52 -8.82
C LEU A 11 -2.58 -0.74 -8.76
N ASP A 12 -2.66 -1.61 -9.78
CA ASP A 12 -1.82 -2.80 -9.89
C ASP A 12 -0.33 -2.43 -9.98
N GLU A 13 0.04 -1.51 -10.87
CA GLU A 13 1.41 -1.00 -10.99
C GLU A 13 1.91 -0.43 -9.67
N ASN A 14 1.07 0.34 -8.95
CA ASN A 14 1.45 0.90 -7.66
C ASN A 14 1.76 -0.18 -6.61
N ILE A 15 0.98 -1.26 -6.60
CA ILE A 15 1.14 -2.39 -5.69
C ILE A 15 2.36 -3.22 -6.07
N GLU A 16 2.66 -3.41 -7.36
CA GLU A 16 3.84 -4.14 -7.83
C GLU A 16 5.15 -3.56 -7.29
N TYR A 17 5.25 -2.23 -7.11
CA TYR A 17 6.41 -1.63 -6.45
C TYR A 17 6.66 -2.17 -5.04
N PHE A 18 5.62 -2.59 -4.32
CA PHE A 18 5.74 -3.14 -2.98
C PHE A 18 6.16 -4.62 -2.95
N TYR A 19 6.18 -5.28 -4.11
CA TYR A 19 6.81 -6.60 -4.30
C TYR A 19 8.30 -6.49 -4.66
N ASP A 20 8.78 -5.30 -5.06
CA ASP A 20 10.19 -5.11 -5.36
C ASP A 20 11.05 -5.20 -4.09
N LYS A 21 12.08 -6.06 -4.14
CA LYS A 21 12.98 -6.28 -3.01
C LYS A 21 13.83 -5.06 -2.69
N GLY A 22 14.22 -4.28 -3.70
CA GLY A 22 14.98 -3.05 -3.51
C GLY A 22 14.17 -2.03 -2.71
N TYR A 23 12.91 -1.84 -3.08
CA TYR A 23 11.98 -0.97 -2.37
C TYR A 23 11.65 -1.48 -0.96
N LEU A 24 11.37 -2.79 -0.79
CA LEU A 24 11.17 -3.37 0.55
C LEU A 24 12.37 -3.18 1.47
N ASN A 25 13.60 -3.27 0.95
CA ASN A 25 14.81 -2.96 1.71
C ASN A 25 14.88 -1.48 2.15
N GLN A 26 14.47 -0.56 1.28
CA GLN A 26 14.39 0.87 1.63
C GLN A 26 13.35 1.14 2.74
N LEU A 27 12.17 0.52 2.62
CA LEU A 27 11.13 0.59 3.65
C LEU A 27 11.63 -0.03 4.97
N TRP A 28 12.34 -1.16 4.91
CA TRP A 28 12.91 -1.82 6.08
C TRP A 28 13.91 -0.94 6.81
N MET A 29 14.83 -0.28 6.08
CA MET A 29 15.78 0.66 6.67
C MET A 29 15.07 1.85 7.31
N THR A 30 14.04 2.40 6.65
CA THR A 30 13.25 3.52 7.17
C THR A 30 12.52 3.14 8.45
N TRP A 31 11.78 2.04 8.42
CA TRP A 31 11.07 1.50 9.58
C TRP A 31 12.02 1.18 10.73
N SER A 32 13.16 0.54 10.45
CA SER A 32 14.15 0.18 11.48
C SER A 32 14.75 1.40 12.17
N LYS A 33 14.95 2.52 11.45
CA LYS A 33 15.40 3.79 12.04
C LYS A 33 14.31 4.38 12.94
N GLN A 34 13.10 4.52 12.41
CA GLN A 34 11.98 5.12 13.16
C GLN A 34 11.62 4.28 14.40
N ARG A 35 11.70 2.95 14.33
CA ARG A 35 11.42 2.03 15.45
C ARG A 35 12.36 2.25 16.64
N LYS A 36 13.61 2.65 16.40
CA LYS A 36 14.54 2.97 17.48
C LYS A 36 14.14 4.24 18.23
N GLU A 37 13.30 5.08 17.62
CA GLU A 37 12.92 6.41 18.12
C GLU A 37 11.50 6.43 18.72
N SER A 38 10.69 5.37 18.56
CA SER A 38 9.28 5.34 19.04
C SER A 38 8.69 3.93 19.22
N ASN A 39 7.54 3.83 19.91
CA ASN A 39 6.73 2.61 19.99
C ASN A 39 6.00 2.38 18.65
N LEU A 40 6.68 1.73 17.72
CA LEU A 40 6.17 1.55 16.36
C LEU A 40 5.43 0.25 16.13
N VAL A 41 4.46 0.34 15.23
CA VAL A 41 3.72 -0.75 14.60
C VAL A 41 4.66 -1.72 13.88
N SER A 42 4.19 -2.93 13.59
CA SER A 42 5.01 -3.95 12.92
C SER A 42 5.47 -3.47 11.53
N PHE A 43 6.58 -4.00 11.00
CA PHE A 43 7.03 -3.64 9.65
C PHE A 43 5.92 -3.89 8.61
N ARG A 44 5.16 -4.98 8.77
CA ARG A 44 3.99 -5.27 7.94
C ARG A 44 2.98 -4.11 7.95
N ASP A 45 2.61 -3.63 9.14
CA ASP A 45 1.64 -2.54 9.27
C ASP A 45 2.20 -1.22 8.72
N PHE A 46 3.51 -0.99 8.86
CA PHE A 46 4.20 0.14 8.23
C PHE A 46 4.12 0.09 6.69
N VAL A 47 4.37 -1.08 6.10
CA VAL A 47 4.27 -1.26 4.64
C VAL A 47 2.84 -1.03 4.17
N PHE A 48 1.84 -1.64 4.82
CA PHE A 48 0.43 -1.45 4.44
C PHE A 48 -0.05 -0.01 4.66
N GLY A 49 0.40 0.67 5.71
CA GLY A 49 0.12 2.09 5.90
C GLY A 49 0.67 2.95 4.75
N THR A 50 1.91 2.67 4.34
CA THR A 50 2.56 3.35 3.20
C THR A 50 1.81 3.09 1.89
N LEU A 51 1.45 1.83 1.62
CA LEU A 51 0.70 1.42 0.44
C LEU A 51 -0.69 2.08 0.39
N ASN A 52 -1.43 2.02 1.49
CA ASN A 52 -2.76 2.65 1.59
C ASN A 52 -2.69 4.16 1.28
N GLY A 53 -1.68 4.86 1.81
CA GLY A 53 -1.48 6.28 1.54
C GLY A 53 -1.16 6.57 0.07
N SER A 54 -0.29 5.76 -0.54
CA SER A 54 0.06 5.86 -1.97
C SER A 54 -1.17 5.66 -2.87
N ILE A 55 -1.95 4.63 -2.59
CA ILE A 55 -3.14 4.29 -3.36
C ILE A 55 -4.24 5.34 -3.21
N LEU A 56 -4.47 5.84 -1.99
CA LEU A 56 -5.41 6.91 -1.73
C LEU A 56 -5.04 8.19 -2.50
N SER A 57 -3.75 8.52 -2.54
CA SER A 57 -3.23 9.66 -3.31
C SER A 57 -3.45 9.46 -4.81
N LEU A 58 -3.17 8.26 -5.34
CA LEU A 58 -3.37 7.95 -6.75
C LEU A 58 -4.85 8.01 -7.15
N TYR A 59 -5.74 7.38 -6.37
CA TYR A 59 -7.17 7.37 -6.62
C TYR A 59 -7.77 8.78 -6.58
N SER A 60 -7.41 9.58 -5.56
CA SER A 60 -7.90 10.95 -5.46
C SER A 60 -7.41 11.82 -6.62
N SER A 61 -6.13 11.70 -6.99
CA SER A 61 -5.55 12.40 -8.15
C SER A 61 -6.23 12.00 -9.46
N TYR A 62 -6.50 10.72 -9.66
CA TYR A 62 -7.21 10.20 -10.84
C TYR A 62 -8.60 10.84 -11.00
N ASN A 63 -9.31 11.01 -9.89
CA ASN A 63 -10.64 11.62 -9.87
C ASN A 63 -10.61 13.15 -9.79
N GLY A 64 -9.44 13.78 -9.86
CA GLY A 64 -9.30 15.24 -9.75
C GLY A 64 -9.71 15.81 -8.38
N LYS A 65 -9.59 14.99 -7.33
CA LYS A 65 -10.00 15.30 -5.95
C LYS A 65 -8.80 15.33 -5.01
N ARG A 66 -8.96 16.00 -3.87
CA ARG A 66 -8.15 15.77 -2.67
C ARG A 66 -8.64 14.51 -1.96
N ALA A 67 -7.77 13.82 -1.23
CA ALA A 67 -8.18 12.66 -0.43
C ALA A 67 -9.32 12.99 0.56
N THR A 68 -9.34 14.19 1.12
CA THR A 68 -10.39 14.68 2.03
C THR A 68 -11.75 14.91 1.34
N GLU A 69 -11.79 14.91 0.01
CA GLU A 69 -13.00 15.15 -0.80
C GLU A 69 -13.61 13.84 -1.32
N LEU A 70 -13.01 12.69 -1.01
CA LEU A 70 -13.58 11.40 -1.36
C LEU A 70 -14.80 11.07 -0.48
N GLU A 71 -15.84 10.54 -1.12
CA GLU A 71 -17.04 10.06 -0.45
C GLU A 71 -16.82 8.67 0.16
N SER A 72 -17.60 8.31 1.17
CA SER A 72 -17.54 6.99 1.80
C SER A 72 -17.72 5.83 0.81
N SER A 73 -18.52 6.02 -0.24
CA SER A 73 -18.72 5.05 -1.32
C SER A 73 -17.43 4.78 -2.12
N GLU A 74 -16.66 5.83 -2.41
CA GLU A 74 -15.37 5.76 -3.10
C GLU A 74 -14.32 5.03 -2.26
N TYR A 75 -14.31 5.27 -0.95
CA TYR A 75 -13.46 4.53 -0.01
C TYR A 75 -13.80 3.03 0.03
N GLU A 76 -15.08 2.67 0.04
CA GLU A 76 -15.50 1.25 0.03
C GLU A 76 -15.23 0.56 -1.31
N GLU A 77 -15.30 1.29 -2.42
CA GLU A 77 -14.86 0.78 -3.71
C GLU A 77 -13.35 0.51 -3.72
N LEU A 78 -12.55 1.50 -3.31
CA LEU A 78 -11.10 1.37 -3.21
C LEU A 78 -10.71 0.19 -2.31
N ARG A 79 -11.35 0.05 -1.14
CA ARG A 79 -11.10 -1.07 -0.23
C ARG A 79 -11.40 -2.43 -0.86
N ARG A 80 -12.49 -2.54 -1.62
CA ARG A 80 -12.84 -3.79 -2.35
C ARG A 80 -11.82 -4.13 -3.42
N LEU A 81 -11.30 -3.12 -4.14
CA LEU A 81 -10.26 -3.33 -5.14
C LEU A 81 -8.96 -3.87 -4.53
N LEU A 82 -8.65 -3.46 -3.29
CA LEU A 82 -7.36 -3.76 -2.66
C LEU A 82 -7.34 -5.06 -1.87
N ILE A 83 -8.49 -5.52 -1.38
CA ILE A 83 -8.54 -6.66 -0.46
C ILE A 83 -7.90 -7.93 -1.05
N THR A 84 -8.15 -8.22 -2.33
CA THR A 84 -7.60 -9.38 -3.04
C THR A 84 -6.11 -9.22 -3.37
N ARG A 85 -5.62 -7.98 -3.45
CA ARG A 85 -4.23 -7.66 -3.79
C ARG A 85 -3.31 -7.69 -2.58
N TYR A 86 -3.87 -7.47 -1.38
CA TYR A 86 -3.12 -7.46 -0.12
C TYR A 86 -2.72 -8.85 0.38
N GLU A 87 -3.51 -9.89 0.08
CA GLU A 87 -3.22 -11.28 0.48
C GLU A 87 -1.92 -11.83 -0.14
N GLY A 88 -1.56 -11.39 -1.35
CA GLY A 88 -0.29 -11.74 -1.98
C GLY A 88 0.89 -11.08 -1.29
N LEU A 89 0.75 -9.79 -0.98
CA LEU A 89 1.82 -8.97 -0.42
C LEU A 89 2.15 -9.38 1.01
N GLU A 90 1.14 -9.74 1.81
CA GLU A 90 1.36 -10.18 3.18
C GLU A 90 2.29 -11.40 3.27
N ARG A 91 2.15 -12.36 2.33
CA ARG A 91 3.02 -13.54 2.26
C ARG A 91 4.46 -13.19 1.89
N GLU A 92 4.65 -12.25 0.97
CA GLU A 92 5.99 -11.80 0.59
C GLU A 92 6.66 -11.00 1.72
N LEU A 93 5.91 -10.18 2.46
CA LEU A 93 6.41 -9.48 3.64
C LEU A 93 6.87 -10.45 4.74
N GLN A 94 6.11 -11.52 5.00
CA GLN A 94 6.53 -12.56 5.94
C GLN A 94 7.85 -13.21 5.51
N ARG A 95 7.97 -13.61 4.22
CA ARG A 95 9.21 -14.18 3.67
C ARG A 95 10.39 -13.23 3.75
N PHE A 96 10.16 -11.94 3.51
CA PHE A 96 11.17 -10.89 3.61
C PHE A 96 11.64 -10.72 5.05
N GLN A 97 10.71 -10.65 6.01
CA GLN A 97 11.02 -10.51 7.43
C GLN A 97 11.81 -11.71 7.96
N SER A 98 11.46 -12.95 7.58
CA SER A 98 12.20 -14.14 7.99
C SER A 98 13.66 -14.18 7.48
N LYS A 99 14.00 -13.40 6.46
CA LYS A 99 15.37 -13.30 5.92
C LYS A 99 16.18 -12.14 6.49
N ASN A 100 15.51 -11.15 7.08
CA ASN A 100 16.12 -9.90 7.54
C ASN A 100 15.99 -9.65 9.06
N GLY A 101 15.20 -10.47 9.76
CA GLY A 101 15.12 -10.52 11.23
C GLY A 101 16.04 -11.58 11.80
#